data_AF-A0A1W9L836-F1
#
_entry.id   AF-A0A1W9L836-F1
#
_cell.length_a   1.000
_cell.length_b   1.000
_cell.length_c   1.000
_cell.angle_alpha   90.00
_cell.angle_beta   90.00
_cell.angle_gamma   90.00
#
_symmetry.space_group_name_H-M   'P 1'
#
loop_
_entity.id
_entity.type
_entity.pdbx_description
1 polymer ?
#
loop_
_entity_poly.entity_id
_entity_poly.type
_entity_poly.pdbx_seq_one_letter_code
_entity_poly.pdbx_strand_id
1 'polypeptide(L)'
;MKWMLPISNKRRTTQAVRKVYPTFQRELTSATKISSPIIYPQEISRETKAFTNTASFWLKNLLFIGILLGLVGSFLLWLLNPYTLPITEIQFENHVHTTLENLQAVISIHAIGGFFNVDVQAVQDAVMTLPWVKTAVVRRLWPSTLQVQIQERQAVAWWRTTENTRITLVDSAGNLFTLPNKPNGLANLPIFSGPLDRVANVLAHYDALNPLLAMAGFGIREMGCDTRQSW
;
A
#
# COMPACT_ATOMS: atom_id res chain seq x y z
N MET A 1 -71.30 74.68 -36.59
CA MET A 1 -71.78 73.28 -36.49
C MET A 1 -72.22 73.06 -35.05
N LYS A 2 -73.47 73.37 -34.70
CA LYS A 2 -74.72 72.68 -35.03
C LYS A 2 -74.86 71.38 -34.23
N TRP A 3 -75.26 71.50 -32.95
CA TRP A 3 -76.63 71.30 -32.40
C TRP A 3 -76.79 69.81 -32.00
N MET A 4 -77.44 69.35 -30.92
CA MET A 4 -78.11 69.88 -29.72
C MET A 4 -78.39 68.65 -28.82
N LEU A 5 -78.12 68.70 -27.51
CA LEU A 5 -79.05 68.93 -26.39
C LEU A 5 -80.14 67.86 -26.11
N PRO A 6 -80.59 67.76 -24.84
CA PRO A 6 -81.11 66.56 -24.18
C PRO A 6 -82.58 66.70 -23.71
N ILE A 7 -82.89 66.03 -22.60
CA ILE A 7 -83.96 66.22 -21.59
C ILE A 7 -85.34 65.58 -21.82
N SER A 8 -85.80 64.95 -20.72
CA SER A 8 -87.16 65.00 -20.15
C SER A 8 -87.94 63.68 -20.26
N ASN A 9 -87.96 62.83 -19.23
CA ASN A 9 -88.71 62.94 -17.96
C ASN A 9 -90.24 62.96 -18.14
N LYS A 10 -90.89 61.88 -17.69
CA LYS A 10 -91.98 61.81 -16.68
C LYS A 10 -92.64 60.43 -16.79
N ARG A 11 -92.64 59.64 -15.69
CA ARG A 11 -93.82 59.34 -14.81
C ARG A 11 -95.04 58.86 -15.59
N ARG A 12 -95.84 57.89 -15.18
CA ARG A 12 -95.94 56.85 -14.12
C ARG A 12 -97.31 56.20 -14.45
N THR A 13 -97.50 54.92 -14.10
CA THR A 13 -98.78 54.27 -13.75
C THR A 13 -99.88 54.28 -14.83
N THR A 14 -100.51 53.17 -15.22
CA THR A 14 -101.42 52.29 -14.45
C THR A 14 -101.75 51.16 -15.46
N GLN A 15 -101.86 49.87 -15.13
CA GLN A 15 -103.06 49.24 -14.58
C GLN A 15 -102.81 47.72 -14.55
N ALA A 16 -103.29 47.09 -13.49
CA ALA A 16 -103.30 45.64 -13.34
C ALA A 16 -104.28 44.97 -14.31
N VAL A 17 -103.87 43.87 -14.93
CA VAL A 17 -104.79 42.89 -15.53
C VAL A 17 -104.35 41.49 -15.09
N ARG A 18 -105.14 40.90 -14.18
CA ARG A 18 -105.11 39.47 -13.87
C ARG A 18 -105.35 38.68 -15.16
N LYS A 19 -104.46 37.75 -15.50
CA LYS A 19 -104.81 36.58 -16.30
C LYS A 19 -104.44 35.31 -15.55
N VAL A 20 -105.48 34.59 -15.20
CA VAL A 20 -105.49 33.20 -14.75
C VAL A 20 -104.98 32.35 -15.91
N TYR A 21 -103.96 31.53 -15.66
CA TYR A 21 -103.58 30.45 -16.57
C TYR A 21 -103.84 29.12 -15.86
N PRO A 22 -104.64 28.22 -16.46
CA PRO A 22 -104.91 26.92 -15.88
C PRO A 22 -103.75 25.96 -16.11
N THR A 23 -103.51 25.16 -15.08
CA THR A 23 -102.71 23.93 -15.08
C THR A 23 -103.32 22.93 -16.08
N PHE A 24 -102.52 22.45 -17.03
CA PHE A 24 -102.84 21.20 -17.73
C PHE A 24 -101.54 20.46 -18.09
N GLN A 25 -101.26 19.42 -17.30
CA GLN A 25 -100.30 18.38 -17.62
C GLN A 25 -100.90 17.42 -18.67
N ARG A 26 -100.10 17.06 -19.69
CA ARG A 26 -100.05 15.76 -20.38
C ARG A 26 -98.94 15.82 -21.44
N GLU A 27 -97.82 15.15 -21.21
CA GLU A 27 -97.40 13.91 -21.91
C GLU A 27 -97.14 14.13 -23.42
N LEU A 28 -95.90 14.44 -23.80
CA LEU A 28 -94.86 13.50 -24.28
C LEU A 28 -95.05 13.07 -25.74
N THR A 29 -94.38 13.78 -26.65
CA THR A 29 -93.97 13.23 -27.95
C THR A 29 -92.52 13.62 -28.24
N SER A 30 -91.62 12.74 -27.82
CA SER A 30 -90.40 12.30 -28.51
C SER A 30 -89.75 13.26 -29.51
N ALA A 31 -88.84 14.08 -29.03
CA ALA A 31 -87.75 14.64 -29.83
C ALA A 31 -86.43 14.07 -29.31
N THR A 32 -85.85 13.15 -30.10
CA THR A 32 -84.61 12.43 -29.81
C THR A 32 -83.44 13.42 -29.70
N LYS A 33 -83.12 13.82 -28.48
CA LYS A 33 -81.93 14.62 -28.18
C LYS A 33 -80.72 13.69 -28.19
N ILE A 34 -79.95 13.72 -29.26
CA ILE A 34 -78.64 13.05 -29.33
C ILE A 34 -77.71 13.80 -28.37
N SER A 35 -77.66 13.37 -27.11
CA SER A 35 -76.65 13.77 -26.16
C SER A 35 -75.49 12.77 -26.24
N SER A 36 -74.48 13.10 -27.03
CA SER A 36 -73.19 12.40 -26.99
C SER A 36 -72.54 12.64 -25.62
N PRO A 37 -72.23 11.60 -24.83
CA PRO A 37 -71.45 11.79 -23.62
C PRO A 37 -70.02 12.14 -24.03
N ILE A 38 -69.57 13.36 -23.70
CA ILE A 38 -68.14 13.68 -23.75
C ILE A 38 -67.51 12.90 -22.60
N ILE A 39 -66.94 11.73 -22.92
CA ILE A 39 -66.09 10.96 -22.01
C ILE A 39 -64.78 11.74 -21.87
N TYR A 40 -64.56 12.38 -20.72
CA TYR A 40 -63.25 12.96 -20.41
C TYR A 40 -62.28 11.84 -19.98
N PRO A 41 -61.12 11.66 -20.65
CA PRO A 41 -60.16 10.63 -20.26
C PRO A 41 -59.44 11.03 -18.97
N GLN A 42 -59.82 10.41 -17.85
CA GLN A 42 -59.20 10.65 -16.52
C GLN A 42 -58.06 9.67 -16.19
N GLU A 43 -57.73 8.74 -17.08
CA GLU A 43 -56.96 7.53 -16.73
C GLU A 43 -55.46 7.59 -17.09
N ILE A 44 -55.02 8.58 -17.86
CA ILE A 44 -53.63 8.64 -18.39
C ILE A 44 -52.60 9.11 -17.33
N SER A 45 -53.05 9.65 -16.19
CA SER A 45 -52.15 10.31 -15.22
C SER A 45 -51.55 9.42 -14.13
N ARG A 46 -52.02 8.17 -13.97
CA ARG A 46 -51.52 7.24 -12.94
C ARG A 46 -50.32 6.40 -13.38
N GLU A 47 -50.27 6.03 -14.66
CA GLU A 47 -49.18 5.23 -15.26
C GLU A 47 -47.84 5.98 -15.28
N THR A 48 -47.85 7.31 -15.50
CA THR A 48 -46.61 8.10 -15.65
C THR A 48 -45.88 8.35 -14.35
N LYS A 49 -46.57 8.33 -13.20
CA LYS A 49 -45.94 8.54 -11.88
C LYS A 49 -45.22 7.30 -11.36
N ALA A 50 -45.66 6.10 -11.75
CA ALA A 50 -45.07 4.85 -11.30
C ALA A 50 -43.71 4.58 -11.98
N PHE A 51 -43.53 5.00 -13.24
CA PHE A 51 -42.30 4.77 -13.99
C PHE A 51 -41.13 5.67 -13.55
N THR A 52 -41.41 6.92 -13.20
CA THR A 52 -40.36 7.91 -12.86
C THR A 52 -39.77 7.72 -11.45
N ASN A 53 -40.58 7.25 -10.50
CA ASN A 53 -40.12 7.03 -9.13
C ASN A 53 -39.08 5.91 -9.05
N THR A 54 -39.28 4.80 -9.76
CA THR A 54 -38.36 3.67 -9.80
C THR A 54 -37.06 4.04 -10.52
N ALA A 55 -37.14 4.72 -11.66
CA ALA A 55 -35.97 5.20 -12.39
C ALA A 55 -35.10 6.16 -11.54
N SER A 56 -35.73 7.06 -10.78
CA SER A 56 -35.02 7.98 -9.89
C SER A 56 -34.34 7.27 -8.70
N PHE A 57 -34.91 6.17 -8.21
CA PHE A 57 -34.34 5.36 -7.13
C PHE A 57 -33.08 4.62 -7.59
N TRP A 58 -33.12 3.99 -8.77
CA TRP A 58 -31.94 3.33 -9.35
C TRP A 58 -30.83 4.33 -9.68
N LEU A 59 -31.17 5.51 -10.20
CA LEU A 59 -30.21 6.57 -10.50
C LEU A 59 -29.49 7.07 -9.23
N LYS A 60 -30.23 7.31 -8.14
CA LYS A 60 -29.67 7.75 -6.85
C LYS A 60 -28.76 6.69 -6.24
N ASN A 61 -29.16 5.41 -6.26
CA ASN A 61 -28.33 4.33 -5.75
C ASN A 61 -27.05 4.14 -6.57
N LEU A 62 -27.13 4.26 -7.90
CA LEU A 62 -25.96 4.15 -8.78
C LEU A 62 -24.98 5.32 -8.56
N LEU A 63 -25.49 6.54 -8.34
CA LEU A 63 -24.68 7.67 -7.90
C LEU A 63 -24.05 7.43 -6.52
N PHE A 64 -24.81 6.91 -5.56
CA PHE A 64 -24.29 6.62 -4.22
C PHE A 64 -23.18 5.57 -4.25
N ILE A 65 -23.37 4.50 -5.03
CA ILE A 65 -22.37 3.45 -5.25
C ILE A 65 -21.13 4.01 -5.95
N GLY A 66 -21.30 4.87 -6.96
CA GLY A 66 -20.20 5.54 -7.64
C GLY A 66 -19.39 6.43 -6.71
N ILE A 67 -20.04 7.21 -5.86
CA ILE A 67 -19.39 8.04 -4.84
C ILE A 67 -18.67 7.16 -3.81
N LEU A 68 -19.31 6.09 -3.34
CA LEU A 68 -18.71 5.16 -2.38
C LEU A 68 -17.46 4.49 -2.96
N LEU A 69 -17.54 4.00 -4.21
CA LEU A 69 -16.40 3.42 -4.93
C LEU A 69 -15.30 4.45 -5.16
N GLY A 70 -15.65 5.70 -5.48
CA GLY A 70 -14.69 6.79 -5.62
C GLY A 70 -13.96 7.12 -4.31
N LEU A 71 -14.69 7.16 -3.19
CA LEU A 71 -14.11 7.39 -1.86
C LEU A 71 -13.21 6.22 -1.44
N VAL A 72 -13.67 4.99 -1.61
CA VAL A 72 -12.87 3.79 -1.31
C VAL A 72 -11.62 3.75 -2.20
N GLY A 73 -11.76 4.00 -3.50
CA GLY A 73 -10.63 4.07 -4.43
C GLY A 73 -9.63 5.17 -4.05
N SER A 74 -10.11 6.37 -3.71
CA SER A 74 -9.26 7.47 -3.26
C SER A 74 -8.56 7.16 -1.93
N PHE A 75 -9.24 6.49 -1.00
CA PHE A 75 -8.66 6.07 0.27
C PHE A 75 -7.59 4.98 0.07
N LEU A 76 -7.83 4.01 -0.83
CA LEU A 76 -6.83 3.01 -1.21
C LEU A 76 -5.61 3.65 -1.90
N LEU A 77 -5.82 4.56 -2.83
CA LEU A 77 -4.73 5.28 -3.50
C LEU A 77 -3.94 6.18 -2.53
N TRP A 78 -4.59 6.73 -1.51
CA TRP A 78 -3.95 7.48 -0.43
C TRP A 78 -3.13 6.56 0.50
N LEU A 79 -3.62 5.35 0.79
CA LEU A 79 -2.89 4.34 1.59
C LEU A 79 -1.66 3.79 0.85
N LEU A 80 -1.73 3.69 -0.47
CA LEU A 80 -0.65 3.21 -1.34
C LEU A 80 0.37 4.32 -1.67
N ASN A 81 0.12 5.57 -1.26
CA ASN A 81 0.94 6.71 -1.61
C ASN A 81 2.26 6.69 -0.80
N PRO A 82 3.44 6.71 -1.44
CA PRO A 82 4.72 6.58 -0.74
C PRO A 82 5.03 7.69 0.26
N TYR A 83 4.29 8.81 0.23
CA TYR A 83 4.43 9.94 1.16
C TYR A 83 3.68 9.80 2.49
N THR A 84 2.77 8.82 2.63
CA THR A 84 1.97 8.66 3.87
C THR A 84 2.59 7.69 4.87
N LEU A 85 3.48 6.78 4.43
CA LEU A 85 4.20 5.81 5.27
C LEU A 85 5.70 5.80 4.95
N PRO A 86 6.45 6.84 5.36
CA PRO A 86 7.89 6.84 5.27
C PRO A 86 8.47 5.73 6.15
N ILE A 87 9.54 5.08 5.69
CA ILE A 87 10.27 4.08 6.49
C ILE A 87 11.09 4.86 7.51
N THR A 88 10.62 4.87 8.76
CA THR A 88 11.16 5.76 9.80
C THR A 88 12.19 5.05 10.68
N GLU A 89 12.16 3.71 10.73
CA GLU A 89 12.96 2.96 11.69
C GLU A 89 13.59 1.72 11.03
N ILE A 90 14.91 1.62 11.15
CA ILE A 90 15.69 0.43 10.78
C ILE A 90 16.17 -0.20 12.08
N GLN A 91 15.62 -1.37 12.40
CA GLN A 91 16.02 -2.13 13.58
C GLN A 91 17.06 -3.17 13.20
N PHE A 92 18.16 -3.19 13.94
CA PHE A 92 19.31 -4.07 13.72
C PHE A 92 19.43 -5.07 14.87
N GLU A 93 19.15 -6.33 14.58
CA GLU A 93 19.36 -7.42 15.55
C GLU A 93 20.70 -8.12 15.27
N ASN A 94 21.38 -8.52 16.35
CA ASN A 94 22.61 -9.33 16.34
C ASN A 94 23.83 -8.72 15.61
N HIS A 95 24.05 -7.41 15.75
CA HIS A 95 25.29 -6.77 15.32
C HIS A 95 26.32 -6.79 16.46
N VAL A 96 27.52 -7.31 16.21
CA VAL A 96 28.60 -7.40 17.22
C VAL A 96 29.74 -6.46 16.84
N HIS A 97 30.07 -6.38 15.56
CA HIS A 97 31.20 -5.59 15.05
C HIS A 97 30.80 -4.52 14.03
N THR A 98 29.55 -4.53 13.57
CA THR A 98 29.06 -3.56 12.59
C THR A 98 28.60 -2.27 13.27
N THR A 99 29.15 -1.13 12.86
CA THR A 99 28.66 0.19 13.26
C THR A 99 27.36 0.52 12.51
N LEU A 100 26.36 1.04 13.23
CA LEU A 100 25.07 1.46 12.67
C LEU A 100 25.23 2.39 11.46
N GLU A 101 26.23 3.24 11.47
CA GLU A 101 26.53 4.20 10.41
C GLU A 101 26.85 3.54 9.06
N ASN A 102 27.67 2.48 9.06
CA ASN A 102 28.02 1.76 7.83
C ASN A 102 26.80 1.07 7.21
N LEU A 103 25.90 0.54 8.05
CA LEU A 103 24.67 -0.09 7.57
C LEU A 103 23.67 0.95 7.07
N GLN A 104 23.49 2.05 7.79
CA GLN A 104 22.62 3.13 7.36
C GLN A 104 23.06 3.74 6.03
N ALA A 105 24.37 3.91 5.82
CA ALA A 105 24.90 4.41 4.55
C ALA A 105 24.55 3.50 3.36
N VAL A 106 24.66 2.18 3.53
CA VAL A 106 24.34 1.21 2.46
C VAL A 106 22.83 1.10 2.23
N ILE A 107 22.04 1.10 3.31
CA ILE A 107 20.59 0.93 3.25
C ILE A 107 19.91 2.20 2.72
N SER A 108 20.34 3.39 3.12
CA SER A 108 19.71 4.67 2.72
C SER A 108 19.71 4.90 1.21
N ILE A 109 20.71 4.38 0.50
CA ILE A 109 20.79 4.43 -0.97
C ILE A 109 19.69 3.59 -1.63
N HIS A 110 19.31 2.46 -1.01
CA HIS A 110 18.38 1.49 -1.58
C HIS A 110 16.97 1.58 -0.96
N ALA A 111 16.84 2.25 0.19
CA ALA A 111 15.58 2.48 0.89
C ALA A 111 14.84 3.74 0.40
N ILE A 112 15.03 4.13 -0.87
CA ILE A 112 14.40 5.31 -1.46
C ILE A 112 12.98 4.94 -1.90
N GLY A 113 12.00 5.17 -1.02
CA GLY A 113 10.58 4.94 -1.29
C GLY A 113 9.74 4.80 -0.01
N GLY A 114 8.42 4.89 -0.14
CA GLY A 114 7.51 4.59 0.98
C GLY A 114 7.47 3.08 1.30
N PHE A 115 6.87 2.71 2.44
CA PHE A 115 6.79 1.33 2.95
C PHE A 115 6.38 0.27 1.91
N PHE A 116 5.49 0.62 0.98
CA PHE A 116 5.03 -0.30 -0.06
C PHE A 116 5.99 -0.42 -1.26
N ASN A 117 6.76 0.63 -1.55
CA ASN A 117 7.57 0.74 -2.78
C ASN A 117 9.06 0.45 -2.56
N VAL A 118 9.51 0.21 -1.33
CA VAL A 118 10.91 -0.13 -1.04
C VAL A 118 11.27 -1.49 -1.62
N ASP A 119 12.37 -1.58 -2.36
CA ASP A 119 12.88 -2.87 -2.80
C ASP A 119 13.67 -3.55 -1.66
N VAL A 120 13.00 -4.48 -0.99
CA VAL A 120 13.57 -5.25 0.13
C VAL A 120 14.71 -6.14 -0.34
N GLN A 121 14.61 -6.67 -1.56
CA GLN A 121 15.64 -7.52 -2.14
C GLN A 121 16.89 -6.69 -2.43
N ALA A 122 16.73 -5.50 -3.01
CA ALA A 122 17.85 -4.60 -3.25
C ALA A 122 18.56 -4.20 -1.93
N VAL A 123 17.80 -3.93 -0.87
CA VAL A 123 18.38 -3.66 0.46
C VAL A 123 19.12 -4.88 1.01
N GLN A 124 18.54 -6.08 0.89
CA GLN A 124 19.18 -7.32 1.34
C GLN A 124 20.49 -7.57 0.59
N ASP A 125 20.46 -7.44 -0.74
CA ASP A 125 21.63 -7.64 -1.60
C ASP A 125 22.72 -6.62 -1.29
N ALA A 126 22.34 -5.35 -1.08
CA ALA A 126 23.26 -4.30 -0.67
C ALA A 126 23.95 -4.62 0.67
N VAL A 127 23.21 -5.10 1.68
CA VAL A 127 23.80 -5.52 2.97
C VAL A 127 24.69 -6.76 2.80
N MET A 128 24.33 -7.70 1.93
CA MET A 128 25.13 -8.89 1.62
C MET A 128 26.45 -8.58 0.90
N THR A 129 26.60 -7.39 0.29
CA THR A 129 27.89 -6.97 -0.30
C THR A 129 28.98 -6.72 0.75
N LEU A 130 28.59 -6.51 2.01
CA LEU A 130 29.52 -6.28 3.10
C LEU A 130 30.27 -7.58 3.43
N PRO A 131 31.62 -7.61 3.38
CA PRO A 131 32.38 -8.86 3.44
C PRO A 131 32.26 -9.60 4.78
N TRP A 132 32.02 -8.88 5.88
CA TRP A 132 31.83 -9.46 7.21
C TRP A 132 30.42 -10.00 7.46
N VAL A 133 29.48 -9.76 6.55
CA VAL A 133 28.11 -10.29 6.65
C VAL A 133 28.09 -11.70 6.10
N LYS A 134 27.56 -12.64 6.89
CA LYS A 134 27.35 -14.04 6.47
C LYS A 134 25.99 -14.19 5.82
N THR A 135 24.96 -13.69 6.48
CA THR A 135 23.58 -13.69 6.00
C THR A 135 22.91 -12.40 6.46
N ALA A 136 21.99 -11.89 5.64
CA ALA A 136 21.12 -10.78 5.97
C ALA A 136 19.69 -11.17 5.64
N VAL A 137 18.76 -10.83 6.51
CA VAL A 137 17.32 -11.03 6.32
C VAL A 137 16.64 -9.69 6.53
N VAL A 138 15.98 -9.22 5.49
CA VAL A 138 15.26 -7.94 5.52
C VAL A 138 13.77 -8.23 5.48
N ARG A 139 13.01 -7.64 6.41
CA ARG A 139 11.56 -7.84 6.51
C ARG A 139 10.86 -6.50 6.69
N ARG A 140 9.68 -6.40 6.10
CA ARG A 140 8.78 -5.26 6.33
C ARG A 140 7.97 -5.53 7.58
N LEU A 141 8.10 -4.66 8.57
CA LEU A 141 7.25 -4.62 9.76
C LEU A 141 6.26 -3.48 9.59
N TRP A 142 5.00 -3.85 9.47
CA TRP A 142 3.91 -2.88 9.44
C TRP A 142 3.90 -2.07 10.75
N PRO A 143 3.66 -0.74 10.74
CA PRO A 143 3.22 0.09 9.61
C PRO A 143 4.33 0.79 8.81
N SER A 144 5.53 0.97 9.37
CA SER A 144 6.54 1.87 8.79
C SER A 144 7.99 1.48 9.11
N THR A 145 8.23 0.21 9.41
CA THR A 145 9.52 -0.27 9.92
C THR A 145 10.12 -1.28 8.94
N LEU A 146 11.42 -1.14 8.68
CA LEU A 146 12.20 -2.12 7.93
C LEU A 146 13.15 -2.81 8.90
N GLN A 147 12.86 -4.07 9.23
CA GLN A 147 13.70 -4.86 10.12
C GLN A 147 14.83 -5.48 9.31
N VAL A 148 16.07 -5.27 9.75
CA VAL A 148 17.26 -5.84 9.12
C VAL A 148 17.96 -6.72 10.16
N GLN A 149 17.81 -8.03 10.00
CA GLN A 149 18.52 -9.01 10.81
C GLN A 149 19.81 -9.39 10.10
N ILE A 150 20.94 -9.27 10.80
CA ILE A 150 22.26 -9.53 10.24
C ILE A 150 22.93 -10.63 11.05
N GLN A 151 23.52 -11.59 10.36
CA GLN A 151 24.43 -12.55 10.96
C GLN A 151 25.85 -12.24 10.50
N GLU A 152 26.70 -11.84 11.43
CA GLU A 152 28.11 -11.59 11.15
C GLU A 152 28.91 -12.90 11.06
N ARG A 153 29.94 -12.90 10.20
CA ARG A 153 30.92 -14.00 10.12
C ARG A 153 31.75 -14.04 11.41
N GLN A 154 31.93 -15.24 11.94
CA GLN A 154 32.78 -15.49 13.10
C GLN A 154 34.19 -15.83 12.61
N ALA A 155 35.17 -15.01 12.97
CA ALA A 155 36.56 -15.26 12.63
C ALA A 155 37.13 -16.39 13.49
N VAL A 156 37.75 -17.37 12.84
CA VAL A 156 38.47 -18.47 13.52
C VAL A 156 39.98 -18.26 13.52
N ALA A 157 40.51 -17.56 12.52
CA ALA A 157 41.93 -17.28 12.39
C ALA A 157 42.20 -16.04 11.54
N TRP A 158 43.43 -15.54 11.62
CA TRP A 158 44.00 -14.64 10.64
C TRP A 158 44.57 -15.44 9.48
N TRP A 159 44.41 -14.97 8.25
CA TRP A 159 44.98 -15.57 7.06
C TRP A 159 46.00 -14.62 6.43
N ARG A 160 47.24 -15.08 6.30
CA ARG A 160 48.35 -14.38 5.64
C ARG A 160 48.61 -15.07 4.30
N THR A 161 48.27 -14.38 3.21
CA THR A 161 48.60 -14.91 1.88
C THR A 161 50.06 -14.67 1.52
N THR A 162 50.66 -15.65 0.86
CA THR A 162 52.05 -15.61 0.38
C THR A 162 52.25 -14.57 -0.72
N GLU A 163 51.20 -14.23 -1.49
CA GLU A 163 51.33 -13.39 -2.69
C GLU A 163 51.35 -11.89 -2.42
N ASN A 164 50.57 -11.40 -1.44
CA ASN A 164 50.34 -9.96 -1.30
C ASN A 164 50.50 -9.42 0.13
N THR A 165 51.03 -10.21 1.06
CA THR A 165 51.27 -9.84 2.48
C THR A 165 50.04 -9.25 3.18
N ARG A 166 48.84 -9.39 2.61
CA ARG A 166 47.61 -8.94 3.24
C ARG A 166 47.20 -9.97 4.28
N ILE A 167 46.73 -9.44 5.40
CA ILE A 167 46.17 -10.23 6.48
C ILE A 167 44.65 -10.05 6.42
N THR A 168 43.95 -11.14 6.15
CA THR A 168 42.48 -11.21 6.15
C THR A 168 42.01 -12.09 7.29
N LEU A 169 40.73 -12.08 7.61
CA LEU A 169 40.13 -13.05 8.54
C LEU A 169 39.60 -14.21 7.73
N VAL A 170 39.57 -15.38 8.36
CA VAL A 170 38.89 -16.56 7.80
C VAL A 170 37.81 -17.03 8.77
N ASP A 171 36.66 -17.44 8.23
CA ASP A 171 35.58 -18.06 9.00
C ASP A 171 35.72 -19.60 9.03
N SER A 172 34.90 -20.26 9.85
CA SER A 172 34.90 -21.73 9.96
C SER A 172 34.51 -22.46 8.68
N ALA A 173 33.93 -21.77 7.69
CA ALA A 173 33.59 -22.34 6.40
C ALA A 173 34.69 -22.09 5.34
N GLY A 174 35.81 -21.45 5.71
CA GLY A 174 36.92 -21.15 4.81
C GLY A 174 36.73 -19.91 3.95
N ASN A 175 35.75 -19.06 4.26
CA ASN A 175 35.59 -17.80 3.55
C ASN A 175 36.51 -16.74 4.14
N LEU A 176 37.21 -16.04 3.26
CA LEU A 176 38.06 -14.90 3.63
C LEU A 176 37.24 -13.62 3.66
N PHE A 177 37.39 -12.83 4.72
CA PHE A 177 36.70 -11.56 4.87
C PHE A 177 37.55 -10.52 5.62
N THR A 178 37.11 -9.27 5.58
CA THR A 178 37.73 -8.15 6.29
C THR A 178 36.69 -7.45 7.15
N LEU A 179 37.15 -6.81 8.22
CA LEU A 179 36.33 -5.96 9.07
C LEU A 179 36.70 -4.50 8.85
N PRO A 180 35.73 -3.57 8.94
CA PRO A 180 35.98 -2.14 8.74
C PRO A 180 36.82 -1.56 9.90
N ASN A 181 36.64 -2.11 11.09
CA ASN A 181 37.40 -1.77 12.29
C ASN A 181 38.09 -3.03 12.82
N LYS A 182 39.16 -2.87 13.60
CA LYS A 182 39.80 -3.99 14.31
C LYS A 182 39.07 -4.20 15.64
N PRO A 183 38.14 -5.17 15.79
CA PRO A 183 37.42 -5.33 17.03
C PRO A 183 38.31 -5.87 18.15
N ASN A 184 37.90 -5.53 19.37
CA ASN A 184 38.45 -6.10 20.59
C ASN A 184 38.09 -7.60 20.63
N GLY A 185 39.08 -8.48 20.76
CA GLY A 185 38.88 -9.93 20.84
C GLY A 185 39.59 -10.77 19.76
N LEU A 186 40.08 -10.16 18.67
CA LEU A 186 40.81 -10.89 17.61
C LEU A 186 42.31 -11.08 17.89
N ALA A 187 42.81 -10.55 19.01
CA ALA A 187 44.24 -10.54 19.32
C ALA A 187 44.84 -11.94 19.55
N ASN A 188 44.01 -12.89 20.01
CA ASN A 188 44.45 -14.24 20.36
C ASN A 188 44.15 -15.28 19.26
N LEU A 189 43.63 -14.84 18.11
CA LEU A 189 43.35 -15.75 17.01
C LEU A 189 44.65 -16.31 16.42
N PRO A 190 44.69 -17.60 16.07
CA PRO A 190 45.83 -18.19 15.38
C PRO A 190 46.04 -17.52 14.02
N ILE A 191 47.28 -17.59 13.54
CA ILE A 191 47.64 -17.09 12.21
C ILE A 191 47.86 -18.28 11.28
N PHE A 192 47.13 -18.30 10.19
CA PHE A 192 47.28 -19.25 9.11
C PHE A 192 48.00 -18.61 7.93
N SER A 193 48.80 -19.38 7.21
CA SER A 193 49.51 -18.90 6.02
C SER A 193 49.50 -19.89 4.88
N GLY A 194 49.47 -19.37 3.65
CA GLY A 194 49.57 -20.17 2.45
C GLY A 194 48.84 -19.57 1.24
N PRO A 195 48.83 -20.30 0.11
CA PRO A 195 48.07 -19.95 -1.08
C PRO A 195 46.54 -19.93 -0.86
N LEU A 196 45.82 -19.07 -1.59
CA LEU A 196 44.36 -18.89 -1.41
C LEU A 196 43.54 -20.16 -1.73
N ASP A 197 44.02 -21.02 -2.63
CA ASP A 197 43.39 -22.31 -2.96
C ASP A 197 43.53 -23.35 -1.82
N ARG A 198 44.32 -23.05 -0.78
CA ARG A 198 44.62 -23.96 0.33
C ARG A 198 43.99 -23.58 1.66
N VAL A 199 43.18 -22.52 1.70
CA VAL A 199 42.47 -22.08 2.91
C VAL A 199 41.69 -23.23 3.55
N ALA A 200 40.88 -23.94 2.76
CA ALA A 200 40.08 -25.07 3.23
C ALA A 200 40.95 -26.23 3.76
N ASN A 201 42.09 -26.52 3.11
CA ASN A 201 42.99 -27.57 3.54
C ASN A 201 43.63 -27.25 4.89
N VAL A 202 44.10 -26.01 5.07
CA VAL A 202 44.74 -25.57 6.32
C VAL A 202 43.72 -25.59 7.47
N LEU A 203 42.50 -25.12 7.23
CA LEU A 203 41.42 -25.21 8.21
C LEU A 203 41.10 -26.65 8.61
N ALA A 204 40.97 -27.56 7.64
CA ALA A 204 40.68 -28.95 7.93
C ALA A 204 41.78 -29.61 8.80
N HIS A 205 43.05 -29.28 8.56
CA HIS A 205 44.15 -29.79 9.38
C HIS A 205 44.15 -29.16 10.78
N TYR A 206 43.86 -27.86 10.88
CA TYR A 206 43.69 -27.20 12.18
C TYR A 206 42.57 -27.85 12.99
N ASP A 207 41.39 -28.07 12.39
CA ASP A 207 40.24 -28.68 13.07
C ASP A 207 40.52 -30.12 13.53
N ALA A 208 41.35 -30.86 12.80
CA ALA A 208 41.77 -32.20 13.18
C ALA A 208 42.81 -32.22 14.34
N LEU A 209 43.76 -31.28 14.33
CA LEU A 209 44.89 -31.27 15.27
C LEU A 209 44.63 -30.48 16.55
N ASN A 210 43.88 -29.37 16.46
CA ASN A 210 43.67 -28.45 17.57
C ASN A 210 43.02 -29.14 18.79
N PRO A 211 42.01 -30.02 18.66
CA PRO A 211 41.44 -30.73 19.80
C PRO A 211 42.45 -31.66 20.48
N LEU A 212 43.32 -32.32 19.70
CA LEU A 212 44.34 -33.24 20.22
C LEU A 212 45.40 -32.49 21.03
N LEU A 213 45.84 -31.33 20.53
CA LEU A 213 46.80 -30.47 21.21
C LEU A 213 46.19 -29.79 22.44
N ALA A 214 44.92 -29.39 22.36
CA ALA A 214 44.20 -28.79 23.48
C ALA A 214 44.09 -29.75 24.68
N MET A 215 43.88 -31.05 24.44
CA MET A 215 43.91 -32.07 25.49
C MET A 215 45.28 -32.18 26.17
N ALA A 216 46.35 -31.92 25.44
CA ALA A 216 47.71 -31.87 25.96
C ALA A 216 48.09 -30.51 26.60
N GLY A 217 47.15 -29.55 26.64
CA GLY A 217 47.37 -28.21 27.18
C GLY A 217 48.06 -27.23 26.24
N PHE A 218 48.18 -27.55 24.95
CA PHE A 218 48.78 -26.69 23.92
C PHE A 218 47.72 -26.08 23.00
N GLY A 219 47.98 -24.87 22.51
CA GLY A 219 47.17 -24.22 21.48
C GLY A 219 48.02 -23.90 20.25
N ILE A 220 47.47 -24.11 19.06
CA ILE A 220 48.14 -23.72 17.81
C ILE A 220 48.11 -22.20 17.72
N ARG A 221 49.28 -21.55 17.65
CA ARG A 221 49.40 -20.10 17.45
C ARG A 221 49.57 -19.72 15.98
N GLU A 222 50.27 -20.57 15.23
CA GLU A 222 50.52 -20.37 13.80
C GLU A 222 50.51 -21.72 13.07
N MET A 223 49.96 -21.74 11.86
CA MET A 223 49.95 -22.90 10.98
C MET A 223 50.15 -22.43 9.54
N GLY A 224 50.91 -23.16 8.73
CA GLY A 224 51.18 -22.76 7.36
C GLY A 224 51.15 -23.94 6.42
N CYS A 225 50.89 -23.68 5.15
CA CYS A 225 51.19 -24.62 4.09
C CYS A 225 51.87 -23.87 2.94
N ASP A 226 53.07 -24.31 2.57
CA ASP A 226 53.76 -23.79 1.39
C ASP A 226 53.16 -24.40 0.10
N THR A 227 53.42 -23.78 -1.03
CA THR A 227 53.15 -24.25 -2.40
C THR A 227 53.60 -25.69 -2.66
N ARG A 228 54.62 -26.18 -1.93
CA ARG A 228 55.15 -27.55 -2.01
C ARG A 228 54.47 -28.53 -1.04
N GLN A 229 53.40 -28.12 -0.37
CA GLN A 229 52.68 -28.93 0.63
C GLN A 229 53.52 -29.30 1.87
N SER A 230 54.56 -28.52 2.17
CA SER A 230 55.22 -28.60 3.49
C SER A 230 54.39 -27.83 4.52
N TRP A 231 54.18 -28.46 5.67
CA TRP A 231 53.36 -27.99 6.79
C TRP A 231 54.23 -27.53 7.96
#